data_AF-C2Y034-F1
#
_entry.id   AF-C2Y034-F1
#
_cell.length_a   1.000
_cell.length_b   1.000
_cell.length_c   1.000
_cell.angle_alpha   90.00
_cell.angle_beta   90.00
_cell.angle_gamma   90.00
#
_symmetry.space_group_name_H-M   'P 1'
#
loop_
_entity.id
_entity.type
_entity.pdbx_description
1 polymer ?
#
loop_
_entity_poly.entity_id
_entity_poly.type
_entity_poly.pdbx_seq_one_letter_code
_entity_poly.pdbx_strand_id
1 'polypeptide(L)' 'MGVNSDTILPISTTLYWILFSLTGLLAGLNGLQAKIKSIRNMGFIIFMAGILGVIFWVLMSVGDSFYI' A
#
# COMPACT_ATOMS: atom_id res chain seq x y z
N MET A 1 -0.78 20.52 -9.33
CA MET A 1 0.56 20.45 -9.94
C MET A 1 0.87 18.99 -10.15
N GLY A 2 0.82 18.54 -11.40
CA GLY A 2 1.05 17.15 -11.78
C GLY A 2 2.48 16.75 -11.47
N VAL A 3 2.64 15.61 -10.82
CA VAL A 3 3.95 14.99 -10.64
C VAL A 3 4.37 14.53 -12.04
N ASN A 4 5.40 15.16 -12.62
CA ASN A 4 6.03 14.67 -13.84
C ASN A 4 6.50 13.23 -13.58
N SER A 5 5.75 12.28 -14.13
CA SER A 5 5.87 10.84 -13.97
C SER A 5 7.08 10.23 -14.67
N ASP A 6 8.04 11.06 -15.09
CA ASP A 6 9.12 10.65 -15.99
C ASP A 6 10.36 10.12 -15.24
N THR A 7 10.32 10.11 -13.90
CA THR A 7 11.39 9.58 -13.03
C THR A 7 10.93 8.57 -11.98
N ILE A 8 9.64 8.24 -11.96
CA ILE A 8 9.11 7.19 -11.09
C ILE A 8 9.29 5.89 -11.87
N LEU A 9 9.97 4.88 -11.29
CA LEU A 9 10.06 3.54 -11.85
C LEU A 9 8.70 3.17 -12.48
N PRO A 10 8.63 2.66 -13.73
CA PRO A 10 7.37 2.42 -14.45
C PRO A 10 6.63 1.23 -13.85
N ILE A 11 6.20 1.40 -12.61
CA ILE A 11 5.54 0.43 -11.77
C ILE A 11 4.10 0.93 -11.69
N SER A 12 3.16 0.07 -12.05
CA SER A 12 1.73 0.37 -11.87
C SER A 12 1.48 0.78 -10.42
N THR A 13 0.71 1.85 -10.22
CA THR A 13 0.27 2.31 -8.88
C THR A 13 -0.31 1.17 -8.04
N THR A 14 -1.05 0.24 -8.68
CA THR A 14 -1.55 -0.96 -8.02
C THR A 14 -0.45 -1.85 -7.48
N LEU A 15 0.64 -2.06 -8.25
CA LEU A 15 1.78 -2.88 -7.85
C LEU A 15 2.55 -2.22 -6.70
N TYR A 16 2.71 -0.89 -6.72
CA TYR A 16 3.30 -0.14 -5.59
C TYR A 16 2.53 -0.38 -4.29
N TRP A 17 1.20 -0.22 -4.30
CA TRP A 17 0.39 -0.39 -3.10
C TRP A 17 0.35 -1.85 -2.59
N ILE A 18 0.39 -2.83 -3.51
CA ILE A 18 0.48 -4.24 -3.16
C ILE A 18 1.82 -4.54 -2.48
N LEU A 19 2.95 -4.09 -3.05
CA LEU A 19 4.28 -4.30 -2.46
C LEU A 19 4.41 -3.61 -1.10
N PHE A 20 3.87 -2.40 -0.97
CA PHE A 20 3.83 -1.67 0.29
C PHE A 20 3.05 -2.44 1.36
N SER A 21 1.84 -2.92 1.03
CA SER A 21 1.03 -3.75 1.93
C SER A 21 1.76 -5.05 2.31
N LEU A 22 2.32 -5.76 1.33
CA LEU A 22 3.05 -7.00 1.54
C LEU A 22 4.26 -6.82 2.47
N THR A 23 4.95 -5.68 2.37
CA THR A 23 6.06 -5.33 3.26
C THR A 23 5.59 -5.19 4.71
N GLY A 24 4.45 -4.53 4.93
CA GLY A 24 3.82 -4.46 6.24
C GLY A 24 3.45 -5.84 6.80
N LEU A 25 2.89 -6.71 5.97
CA LEU A 25 2.54 -8.07 6.37
C LEU A 25 3.78 -8.87 6.79
N LEU A 26 4.85 -8.82 5.99
CA LEU A 26 6.12 -9.49 6.33
C LEU A 26 6.71 -8.93 7.63
N ALA A 27 6.73 -7.61 7.80
CA ALA A 27 7.20 -7.00 9.05
C ALA A 27 6.36 -7.45 10.25
N GLY A 28 5.03 -7.54 10.08
CA GLY A 28 4.10 -8.01 11.10
C GLY A 28 4.35 -9.46 11.50
N LEU A 29 4.51 -10.36 10.52
CA LEU A 29 4.81 -11.77 10.72
C LEU A 29 6.20 -11.99 11.32
N ASN A 30 7.22 -11.26 10.86
CA ASN A 30 8.57 -11.31 11.45
C ASN A 30 8.55 -10.81 12.90
N GLY A 31 7.81 -9.73 13.18
CA GLY A 31 7.61 -9.23 14.54
C GLY A 31 6.87 -10.24 15.42
N LEU A 32 5.92 -10.99 14.87
CA LEU A 32 5.23 -12.08 15.56
C LEU A 32 6.19 -13.24 15.87
N GLN A 33 6.98 -13.69 14.89
CA GLN A 33 7.95 -14.77 15.02
C GLN A 33 9.04 -14.41 16.04
N ALA A 34 9.56 -13.18 16.00
CA ALA A 34 10.55 -12.69 16.96
C ALA A 34 9.96 -12.31 18.33
N LYS A 35 8.64 -12.41 18.52
CA LYS A 35 7.90 -11.96 19.72
C LYS A 35 8.12 -10.48 20.07
N ILE A 36 8.46 -9.64 19.08
CA ILE A 36 8.66 -8.21 19.25
C ILE A 36 7.33 -7.48 19.01
N LYS A 37 6.64 -7.16 20.10
CA LYS A 37 5.28 -6.58 20.08
C LYS A 37 5.18 -5.28 19.26
N SER A 38 6.21 -4.44 19.31
CA SER A 38 6.28 -3.17 18.57
C SER A 38 6.36 -3.38 17.05
N ILE A 39 7.28 -4.23 16.58
CA ILE A 39 7.45 -4.55 15.16
C ILE A 39 6.18 -5.21 14.60
N ARG A 40 5.61 -6.15 15.36
CA ARG A 40 4.34 -6.81 14.99
C ARG A 40 3.23 -5.78 14.75
N ASN A 41 3.00 -4.88 15.73
CA ASN A 41 1.94 -3.88 15.62
C ASN A 41 2.20 -2.89 14.49
N MET A 42 3.43 -2.39 14.32
CA MET A 42 3.77 -1.50 13.21
C MET A 42 3.56 -2.17 11.84
N GLY A 43 3.99 -3.43 11.69
CA GLY A 43 3.80 -4.17 10.45
C GLY A 43 2.32 -4.32 10.08
N PHE A 44 1.45 -4.68 11.04
CA PHE A 44 0.01 -4.75 10.79
C PHE A 44 -0.62 -3.39 10.48
N ILE A 45 -0.15 -2.29 11.09
CA ILE A 45 -0.61 -0.93 10.76
C ILE A 45 -0.26 -0.59 9.30
N ILE A 46 0.98 -0.85 8.87
CA ILE A 46 1.44 -0.60 7.50
C ILE A 46 0.65 -1.46 6.50
N PHE A 47 0.41 -2.73 6.83
CA PHE A 47 -0.41 -3.64 6.01
C PHE A 47 -1.82 -3.09 5.80
N MET A 48 -2.49 -2.67 6.89
CA MET A 48 -3.85 -2.12 6.82
C MET A 48 -3.90 -0.78 6.07
N ALA A 49 -2.91 0.09 6.28
CA ALA A 49 -2.78 1.34 5.53
C ALA A 49 -2.60 1.09 4.02
N GLY A 50 -1.82 0.07 3.65
CA GLY A 50 -1.65 -0.33 2.25
C GLY A 50 -2.95 -0.82 1.61
N ILE A 51 -3.73 -1.66 2.31
CA ILE A 51 -5.05 -2.11 1.83
C ILE A 51 -6.00 -0.92 1.66
N LEU A 52 -6.07 -0.02 2.64
CA LEU A 52 -6.87 1.19 2.56
C LEU A 52 -6.45 2.06 1.36
N GLY A 53 -5.15 2.22 1.12
CA GLY A 53 -4.62 2.93 -0.04
C GLY A 53 -5.10 2.35 -1.37
N VAL A 54 -5.08 1.01 -1.53
CA VAL A 54 -5.63 0.33 -2.72
C VAL A 54 -7.13 0.60 -2.87
N ILE A 55 -7.90 0.48 -1.78
CA ILE A 55 -9.35 0.69 -1.81
C ILE A 55 -9.68 2.13 -2.24
N PHE A 56 -9.00 3.12 -1.66
CA PHE A 56 -9.20 4.52 -2.03
C PHE A 56 -8.78 4.80 -3.47
N TRP A 57 -7.67 4.23 -3.93
CA TRP A 57 -7.25 4.34 -5.33
C TRP A 57 -8.30 3.78 -6.29
N VAL A 58 -8.84 2.60 -5.99
CA VAL A 58 -9.90 1.98 -6.80
C VAL A 58 -11.16 2.83 -6.79
N LEU A 59 -11.62 3.29 -5.61
CA LEU A 59 -12.81 4.13 -5.49
C LEU A 59 -12.67 5.44 -6.28
N MET A 60 -11.51 6.09 -6.22
CA MET A 60 -11.25 7.31 -6.97
C MET A 60 -11.23 7.06 -8.49
N SER A 61 -10.60 5.97 -8.92
CA SER A 61 -10.54 5.55 -10.32
C SER A 61 -11.93 5.20 -10.90
N VAL A 62 -12.82 4.61 -10.09
CA VAL A 62 -14.21 4.35 -10.51
C VAL A 62 -14.96 5.66 -10.75
N GLY A 63 -14.71 6.71 -9.95
CA GLY A 63 -15.31 8.04 -10.14
C GLY A 63 -15.00 8.63 -11.51
N ASP A 64 -13.78 8.48 -12.02
CA ASP A 64 -13.38 8.97 -13.35
C ASP A 64 -14.07 8.20 -14.50
N SER A 65 -14.58 6.99 -14.27
CA SER A 65 -15.23 6.17 -15.30
C SER A 65 -16.69 6.54 -15.59
N PHE A 66 -17.34 7.28 -14.69
CA PHE A 66 -18.76 7.66 -14.83
C PHE A 66 -18.97 9.04 -15.48
N TYR A 67 -17.89 9.76 -15.81
CA TYR A 67 -17.95 11.08 -16.46
C TYR A 67 -17.54 11.03 -17.96
N ILE A 68 -17.67 9.87 -18.61
CA ILE A 68 -17.42 9.69 -20.05
C ILE A 68 -18.74 9.56 -20.80
#